data_AF-A0A0U3FF60-F1
#
_entry.id   AF-A0A0U3FF60-F1
#
_cell.length_a   1.000
_cell.length_b   1.000
_cell.length_c   1.000
_cell.angle_alpha   90.00
_cell.angle_beta   90.00
_cell.angle_gamma   90.00
#
_symmetry.space_group_name_H-M   'P 1'
#
loop_
_entity.id
_entity.type
_entity.pdbx_description
1 polymer ?
#
loop_
_entity_poly.entity_id
_entity_poly.type
_entity_poly.pdbx_seq_one_letter_code
_entity_poly.pdbx_strand_id
1 'polypeptide(L)' 'MRLLDEQQLVFNELTGDTHLLSFSGQELLSVLAQSSPQAWTSAALSQALLGESDAALEARITQNLNYLEQLGLIEQSPS' A
#
# COMPACT_ATOMS: atom_id res chain seq x y z
N MET A 1 21.52 15.02 1.68
CA MET A 1 21.57 13.74 2.41
C MET A 1 20.43 12.89 1.87
N ARG A 2 20.70 11.88 1.03
CA ARG A 2 19.66 10.93 0.59
C ARG A 2 19.53 9.91 1.71
N LEU A 3 18.49 10.03 2.53
CA LEU A 3 18.05 8.89 3.34
C LEU A 3 17.63 7.83 2.34
N LEU A 4 18.39 6.73 2.29
CA LEU A 4 17.89 5.50 1.68
C LEU A 4 16.70 5.12 2.54
N ASP A 5 15.49 5.19 1.97
CA ASP A 5 14.29 4.63 2.57
C ASP A 5 14.64 3.24 3.10
N GLU A 6 14.39 3.00 4.39
CA GLU A 6 14.55 1.67 4.96
C GLU A 6 13.67 0.71 4.16
N GLN A 7 14.32 -0.18 3.39
CA GLN A 7 13.62 -1.16 2.58
C GLN A 7 13.38 -2.42 3.41
N GLN A 8 12.18 -2.95 3.35
CA GLN A 8 11.80 -4.17 4.06
C GLN A 8 11.43 -5.27 3.08
N LEU A 9 11.83 -6.49 3.43
CA LEU A 9 11.49 -7.70 2.70
C LEU A 9 10.08 -8.15 3.10
N VAL A 10 9.21 -8.30 2.12
CA VAL A 10 7.86 -8.85 2.28
C VAL A 10 7.78 -10.15 1.50
N PHE A 11 7.44 -11.23 2.21
CA PHE A 11 7.23 -12.54 1.62
C PHE A 11 5.75 -12.73 1.29
N ASN A 12 5.46 -13.08 0.04
CA ASN A 12 4.13 -13.44 -0.41
C ASN A 12 3.93 -14.95 -0.23
N GLU A 13 3.16 -15.36 0.78
CA GLU A 13 2.92 -16.79 1.05
C GLU A 13 2.12 -17.50 -0.04
N LEU A 14 1.33 -16.76 -0.83
CA LEU A 14 0.50 -17.33 -1.89
C LEU A 14 1.30 -17.66 -3.15
N THR A 15 2.21 -16.77 -3.55
CA THR A 15 3.04 -16.95 -4.74
C THR A 15 4.41 -17.56 -4.45
N GLY A 16 4.90 -17.44 -3.20
CA GLY A 16 6.25 -17.79 -2.79
C GLY A 16 7.30 -16.73 -3.11
N ASP A 17 6.89 -15.55 -3.60
CA ASP A 17 7.80 -14.48 -3.99
C ASP A 17 8.24 -13.62 -2.80
N THR A 18 9.38 -12.95 -2.95
CA THR A 18 9.87 -11.96 -1.99
C THR A 18 10.03 -10.60 -2.67
N HIS A 19 9.44 -9.57 -2.09
CA HIS A 19 9.48 -8.20 -2.60
C HIS A 19 10.23 -7.28 -1.63
N LEU A 20 10.92 -6.29 -2.18
CA LEU A 20 11.49 -5.18 -1.40
C LEU A 20 10.57 -3.98 -1.50
N LEU A 21 10.04 -3.53 -0.36
CA LEU A 21 9.19 -2.34 -0.27
C LEU A 21 9.88 -1.26 0.53
N SER A 22 9.60 0.00 0.21
CA SER A 22 9.96 1.12 1.09
C SER A 22 9.16 1.05 2.40
N PHE A 23 9.64 1.75 3.42
CA PHE A 23 8.90 1.96 4.67
C PHE A 23 7.44 2.39 4.43
N SER A 24 7.22 3.38 3.56
CA SER A 24 5.87 3.87 3.22
C SER A 24 4.99 2.82 2.51
N GLY A 25 5.58 1.94 1.70
CA GLY A 25 4.84 0.82 1.09
C GLY A 25 4.41 -0.22 2.13
N GLN A 26 5.24 -0.43 3.14
CA GLN A 26 4.91 -1.32 4.26
C GLN A 26 3.87 -0.71 5.20
N GLU A 27 3.93 0.59 5.50
CA GLU A 27 2.89 1.28 6.28
C GLU A 27 1.54 1.14 5.60
N LEU A 28 1.49 1.33 4.27
CA LEU A 28 0.28 1.07 3.49
C LEU A 28 -0.20 -0.38 3.67
N LEU A 29 0.64 -1.39 3.46
CA LEU A 29 0.25 -2.79 3.68
C LEU A 29 -0.25 -3.06 5.11
N SER A 30 0.36 -2.43 6.11
CA SER A 30 -0.04 -2.58 7.53
C SER A 30 -1.42 -1.99 7.79
N VAL A 31 -1.77 -0.87 7.15
CA VAL A 31 -3.11 -0.28 7.19
C VAL A 31 -4.11 -1.16 6.44
N LEU A 32 -3.73 -1.70 5.28
CA LEU A 32 -4.59 -2.60 4.50
C LEU A 32 -4.90 -3.89 5.28
N ALA A 33 -3.93 -4.48 5.97
CA ALA A 33 -4.11 -5.67 6.79
C ALA A 33 -5.06 -5.47 7.99
N GLN A 34 -5.23 -4.23 8.45
CA GLN A 34 -6.12 -3.86 9.56
C GLN A 34 -7.52 -3.43 9.10
N SER A 35 -7.74 -3.29 7.78
CA SER A 35 -8.98 -2.79 7.20
C SER A 35 -9.60 -3.82 6.26
N SER A 36 -10.91 -3.75 6.07
CA SER A 36 -11.57 -4.58 5.06
C SER A 36 -11.25 -4.06 3.65
N PRO A 37 -11.17 -4.92 2.62
CA PRO A 37 -10.93 -4.48 1.24
C PRO A 37 -11.94 -3.45 0.71
N GLN A 38 -13.18 -3.49 1.22
CA GLN A 38 -14.23 -2.51 0.91
C GLN A 38 -13.90 -1.08 1.40
N ALA A 39 -12.99 -0.94 2.36
CA ALA A 39 -12.57 0.34 2.91
C ALA A 39 -11.34 0.93 2.20
N TRP A 40 -10.73 0.23 1.24
CA TRP A 40 -9.50 0.62 0.55
C TRP A 40 -9.72 1.70 -0.54
N THR A 41 -10.45 2.77 -0.18
CA THR A 41 -10.57 3.94 -1.05
C THR A 41 -9.35 4.85 -0.86
N SER A 42 -8.91 5.52 -1.92
CA SER A 42 -7.76 6.45 -1.87
C SER A 42 -7.93 7.53 -0.80
N ALA A 43 -9.14 8.07 -0.66
CA ALA A 43 -9.46 9.07 0.35
C ALA A 43 -9.39 8.51 1.79
N ALA A 44 -9.97 7.33 2.05
CA ALA A 44 -9.94 6.72 3.37
C ALA A 44 -8.51 6.35 3.80
N LEU A 45 -7.71 5.84 2.86
CA LEU A 45 -6.31 5.50 3.10
C LEU A 45 -5.42 6.73 3.28
N SER A 46 -5.66 7.81 2.52
CA SER A 46 -4.98 9.10 2.71
C SER A 46 -5.21 9.62 4.13
N GLN A 47 -6.47 9.62 4.57
CA GLN A 47 -6.85 10.04 5.91
C GLN A 47 -6.24 9.14 7.00
N ALA A 48 -6.15 7.83 6.77
CA ALA A 48 -5.57 6.88 7.72
C ALA A 48 -4.04 7.00 7.84
N LEU A 49 -3.35 7.26 6.73
CA LEU A 49 -1.88 7.31 6.68
C LEU A 49 -1.32 8.67 7.10
N LEU A 50 -1.91 9.76 6.61
CA LEU A 50 -1.33 11.11 6.74
C LEU A 50 -2.24 12.10 7.47
N GLY A 51 -3.48 11.70 7.80
CA GLY A 51 -4.44 12.60 8.45
C GLY A 51 -4.99 13.70 7.53
N GLU A 52 -4.63 13.67 6.24
CA GLU A 52 -5.05 14.59 5.21
C GLU A 52 -5.42 13.84 3.93
N SER A 53 -6.23 14.47 3.07
CA SER A 53 -6.57 13.93 1.76
C SER A 53 -6.54 15.06 0.73
N ASP A 54 -5.73 14.86 -0.31
CA ASP A 54 -5.70 15.72 -1.49
C ASP A 54 -5.59 14.87 -2.76
N ALA A 55 -5.94 15.44 -3.90
CA ALA A 55 -6.02 14.71 -5.16
C ALA A 55 -4.68 14.08 -5.61
N ALA A 56 -3.54 14.71 -5.31
CA ALA A 56 -2.23 14.18 -5.67
C ALA A 56 -1.81 13.02 -4.74
N LEU A 57 -2.14 13.12 -3.45
CA LEU A 57 -1.95 12.02 -2.51
C LEU A 57 -2.83 10.82 -2.84
N GLU A 58 -4.11 11.06 -3.10
CA GLU A 58 -5.05 10.01 -3.49
C GLU A 58 -4.60 9.30 -4.77
N ALA A 59 -4.14 10.05 -5.79
CA ALA A 59 -3.59 9.46 -7.00
C ALA A 59 -2.36 8.57 -6.73
N ARG A 60 -1.46 8.99 -5.83
CA ARG A 60 -0.30 8.20 -5.41
C ARG A 60 -0.71 6.93 -4.67
N ILE A 61 -1.71 7.00 -3.78
CA ILE A 61 -2.21 5.82 -3.09
C ILE A 61 -2.82 4.83 -4.09
N THR A 62 -3.64 5.31 -5.03
CA THR A 62 -4.19 4.45 -6.09
C THR A 62 -3.08 3.78 -6.91
N GLN A 63 -2.02 4.51 -7.26
CA GLN A 63 -0.86 3.92 -7.95
C GLN A 63 -0.18 2.83 -7.11
N ASN A 64 -0.01 3.05 -5.81
CA ASN A 64 0.57 2.07 -4.91
C ASN A 64 -0.32 0.83 -4.73
N LEU A 65 -1.65 1.00 -4.62
CA LEU A 65 -2.59 -0.13 -4.55
C LEU A 65 -2.50 -1.00 -5.80
N ASN A 66 -2.53 -0.37 -6.98
CA ASN A 66 -2.39 -1.09 -8.25
C ASN A 66 -1.04 -1.81 -8.35
N TYR A 67 0.04 -1.20 -7.84
CA TYR A 67 1.35 -1.83 -7.81
C TYR A 67 1.38 -3.04 -6.87
N LEU A 68 0.83 -2.93 -5.66
CA LEU A 68 0.76 -4.04 -4.71
C LEU A 68 -0.10 -5.20 -5.25
N GLU A 69 -1.20 -4.90 -5.95
CA GLU A 69 -2.03 -5.89 -6.61
C GLU A 69 -1.29 -6.59 -7.77
N GLN A 70 -0.53 -5.85 -8.58
CA GLN A 70 0.33 -6.43 -9.62
C GLN A 70 1.40 -7.37 -9.06
N LEU A 71 1.89 -7.10 -7.85
CA LEU A 71 2.80 -8.00 -7.11
C LEU A 71 2.07 -9.17 -6.44
N GLY A 72 0.74 -9.23 -6.52
CA GLY A 72 -0.08 -10.24 -5.86
C GLY A 72 -0.08 -10.13 -4.33
N LEU A 73 0.32 -8.98 -3.78
CA LEU A 73 0.39 -8.73 -2.33
C LEU A 73 -0.97 -8.38 -1.72
N ILE A 74 -1.89 -7.86 -2.54
CA ILE A 74 -3.26 -7.56 -2.17
C ILE A 74 -4.19 -7.97 -3.31
N GLU A 75 -5.47 -8.21 -2.99
CA GLU A 75 -6.53 -8.36 -3.98
C GLU A 75 -7.57 -7.26 -3.75
N GLN A 76 -7.73 -6.35 -4.72
CA GLN A 76 -8.76 -5.34 -4.60
C GLN A 76 -10.13 -6.01 -4.86
N SER A 77 -11.12 -5.72 -4.01
CA SER A 77 -12.47 -6.19 -4.31
C SER A 77 -12.96 -5.54 -5.59
N PRO A 78 -13.53 -6.29 -6.55
CA PRO A 78 -14.11 -5.70 -7.76
C PRO A 78 -15.18 -4.71 -7.34
N SER A 79 -15.03 -3.46 -7.80
CA SER A 79 -15.99 -2.38 -7.61
C SER A 79 -17.33 -2.68 -8.28
#